data_AF-A0A150LWA0-F1
#
_entry.id   AF-A0A150LWA0-F1
#
_cell.length_a   1.000
_cell.length_b   1.000
_cell.length_c   1.000
_cell.angle_alpha   90.00
_cell.angle_beta   90.00
_cell.angle_gamma   90.00
#
_symmetry.space_group_name_H-M   'P 1'
#
loop_
_entity.id
_entity.type
_entity.pdbx_description
1 polymer ?
#
loop_
_entity_poly.entity_id
_entity_poly.type
_entity_poly.pdbx_seq_one_letter_code
_entity_poly.pdbx_strand_id
1 'polypeptide(L)' 'MNVEQVLSELGIAADVEHTDVSSASSMDADFIVTNRELADSLAGVNAKIIIVNNYFDRVEIKNALVENLK' A
#
# COMPACT_ATOMS: atom_id res chain seq x y z
N MET A 1 -10.66 0.92 -4.99
CA MET A 1 -10.27 -0.38 -4.34
C MET A 1 -10.31 -0.26 -2.81
N ASN A 2 -10.11 -1.33 -2.02
CA ASN A 2 -10.20 -1.26 -0.54
C ASN A 2 -9.27 -0.19 0.07
N VAL A 3 -8.04 -0.06 -0.42
CA VAL A 3 -7.07 0.98 0.01
C VAL A 3 -7.60 2.39 -0.24
N GLU A 4 -8.05 2.67 -1.47
CA GLU A 4 -8.62 3.97 -1.86
C GLU A 4 -9.89 4.34 -1.06
N GLN A 5 -10.76 3.36 -0.79
CA GLN A 5 -11.93 3.56 0.06
C GLN A 5 -11.52 3.95 1.48
N VAL A 6 -10.55 3.23 2.06
CA VAL A 6 -10.04 3.52 3.40
C VAL A 6 -9.36 4.89 3.47
N LEU A 7 -8.56 5.27 2.47
CA LEU A 7 -7.95 6.60 2.40
C LEU A 7 -9.01 7.70 2.33
N SER A 8 -10.06 7.49 1.53
CA SER A 8 -11.20 8.40 1.46
C SER A 8 -11.94 8.53 2.80
N GLU A 9 -12.16 7.42 3.51
CA GLU A 9 -12.75 7.43 4.86
C GLU A 9 -11.88 8.16 5.90
N LEU A 10 -10.56 8.11 5.74
CA LEU A 10 -9.60 8.82 6.57
C LEU A 10 -9.47 10.31 6.19
N GLY A 11 -10.12 10.74 5.10
CA GLY A 11 -10.01 12.10 4.57
C GLY A 11 -8.63 12.40 3.95
N ILE A 12 -7.90 11.37 3.54
CA ILE A 12 -6.57 11.49 2.92
C ILE A 12 -6.73 11.51 1.40
N ALA A 13 -6.32 12.60 0.77
CA ALA A 13 -6.24 12.68 -0.68
C ALA A 13 -4.94 12.03 -1.16
N ALA A 14 -5.06 10.97 -1.96
CA ALA A 14 -3.93 10.26 -2.55
C ALA A 14 -4.31 9.75 -3.95
N ASP A 15 -3.31 9.65 -4.82
CA ASP A 15 -3.44 8.93 -6.08
C ASP A 15 -3.14 7.45 -5.81
N VAL A 16 -4.07 6.57 -6.19
CA VAL A 16 -3.99 5.14 -5.88
C VAL A 16 -3.99 4.36 -7.18
N GLU A 17 -2.85 3.76 -7.51
CA GLU A 17 -2.72 2.86 -8.65
C GLU A 17 -2.59 1.41 -8.17
N HIS A 18 -3.34 0.51 -8.81
CA HIS A 18 -3.26 -0.92 -8.54
C HIS A 18 -2.68 -1.67 -9.72
N THR A 19 -1.55 -2.31 -9.46
CA THR A 19 -0.74 -2.97 -10.48
C THR A 19 -0.08 -4.21 -9.90
N ASP A 20 0.60 -4.99 -10.75
CA ASP A 20 1.40 -6.13 -10.31
C ASP A 20 2.74 -5.70 -9.68
N VAL A 21 3.37 -6.61 -8.94
CA VAL A 21 4.64 -6.34 -8.22
C VAL A 21 5.78 -5.94 -9.17
N SER A 22 5.83 -6.53 -10.35
CA SER A 22 6.86 -6.25 -11.36
C SER A 22 6.74 -4.82 -11.86
N SER A 23 5.54 -4.38 -12.20
CA SER A 23 5.26 -2.99 -12.58
C SER A 23 5.54 -2.02 -11.41
N ALA A 24 5.03 -2.34 -10.22
CA ALA A 24 5.19 -1.53 -9.02
C ALA A 24 6.67 -1.28 -8.64
N SER A 25 7.54 -2.25 -8.91
CA SER A 25 8.98 -2.14 -8.63
C SER A 25 9.68 -1.00 -9.39
N SER A 26 9.10 -0.58 -10.51
CA SER A 26 9.63 0.49 -11.38
C SER A 26 8.84 1.79 -11.32
N MET A 27 7.75 1.83 -10.53
CA MET A 27 6.91 3.00 -10.40
C MET A 27 7.47 3.99 -9.39
N ASP A 28 7.23 5.28 -9.66
CA ASP A 28 7.51 6.34 -8.71
C ASP A 28 6.30 6.48 -7.78
N ALA A 29 6.46 6.05 -6.52
CA ALA A 29 5.43 6.10 -5.51
C ALA A 29 6.04 6.39 -4.14
N ASP A 30 5.32 7.13 -3.30
CA ASP A 30 5.73 7.36 -1.91
C ASP A 30 5.53 6.11 -1.04
N PHE A 31 4.46 5.35 -1.32
CA PHE A 31 4.07 4.17 -0.56
C PHE A 31 3.64 3.03 -1.48
N ILE A 32 4.03 1.80 -1.13
CA ILE A 32 3.54 0.58 -1.77
C ILE A 32 2.86 -0.28 -0.71
N VAL A 33 1.59 -0.60 -0.93
CA VAL A 33 0.81 -1.47 -0.04
C VAL A 33 0.83 -2.89 -0.60
N THR A 34 1.43 -3.83 0.11
CA THR A 34 1.57 -5.22 -0.36
C THR A 34 1.75 -6.20 0.81
N ASN A 35 1.83 -7.49 0.56
CA ASN A 35 2.05 -8.51 1.58
C ASN A 35 3.55 -8.77 1.79
N ARG A 36 3.90 -9.55 2.81
CA ARG A 36 5.32 -9.87 3.08
C ARG A 36 6.00 -10.59 1.91
N GLU A 37 5.31 -11.53 1.27
CA GLU A 37 5.88 -12.34 0.20
C GLU A 37 6.33 -11.51 -1.00
N LEU A 38 5.55 -10.48 -1.36
CA LEU A 38 5.86 -9.57 -2.46
C LEU A 38 6.78 -8.41 -2.04
N ALA A 39 6.75 -8.03 -0.76
CA ALA A 39 7.63 -6.98 -0.24
C ALA A 39 9.12 -7.31 -0.41
N ASP A 40 9.52 -8.58 -0.23
CA ASP A 40 10.90 -9.02 -0.49
C ASP A 40 11.31 -8.81 -1.96
N SER A 41 10.38 -8.94 -2.90
CA SER A 41 10.64 -8.69 -4.33
C SER A 41 10.74 -7.21 -4.68
N LEU A 42 10.26 -6.33 -3.79
CA LEU A 42 10.36 -4.88 -3.89
C LEU A 42 11.54 -4.32 -3.09
N ALA A 43 12.44 -5.17 -2.60
CA ALA A 43 13.64 -4.73 -1.91
C ALA A 43 14.50 -3.84 -2.84
N GLY A 44 14.62 -2.56 -2.48
CA GLY A 44 15.42 -1.57 -3.22
C GLY A 44 14.61 -0.49 -3.93
N VAL A 45 13.28 -0.53 -3.86
CA VAL A 45 12.45 0.63 -4.25
C VAL A 45 12.62 1.77 -3.25
N ASN A 46 12.48 3.02 -3.70
CA ASN A 46 12.52 4.18 -2.82
C ASN A 46 11.20 4.37 -2.03
N ALA A 47 10.13 3.72 -2.46
CA ALA A 47 8.83 3.78 -1.81
C ALA A 47 8.84 3.10 -0.43
N LYS A 48 8.06 3.62 0.51
CA LYS A 48 7.84 2.98 1.80
C LYS A 48 6.85 1.83 1.66
N ILE A 49 7.31 0.62 1.95
CA ILE A 49 6.47 -0.58 1.86
C ILE A 49 5.61 -0.71 3.13
N ILE A 50 4.30 -0.75 2.95
CA ILE A 50 3.29 -1.00 3.99
C ILE A 50 2.80 -2.44 3.84
N ILE A 51 3.00 -3.24 4.89
CA ILE A 51 2.62 -4.65 4.88
C ILE A 51 1.16 -4.83 5.27
N VAL A 52 0.39 -5.51 4.41
CA VAL A 52 -0.98 -5.97 4.64
C VAL A 52 -1.04 -7.46 4.29
N ASN A 53 -1.48 -8.30 5.23
CA ASN A 53 -1.56 -9.74 5.02
C ASN A 53 -2.83 -10.14 4.26
N ASN A 54 -3.94 -9.43 4.47
CA ASN A 54 -5.20 -9.67 3.78
C ASN A 54 -5.76 -8.41 3.09
N TYR A 55 -5.69 -8.37 1.76
CA TYR A 55 -6.21 -7.26 0.96
C TYR A 55 -7.73 -7.08 1.00
N PHE A 56 -8.47 -8.07 1.54
CA PHE A 56 -9.92 -7.97 1.75
C PHE A 56 -10.29 -7.45 3.15
N ASP A 57 -9.34 -7.45 4.09
CA ASP A 57 -9.57 -6.96 5.43
C ASP A 57 -9.36 -5.44 5.48
N ARG A 58 -10.46 -4.69 5.36
CA ARG A 58 -10.44 -3.23 5.44
C ARG A 58 -9.96 -2.71 6.79
N VAL A 59 -10.17 -3.46 7.88
CA VAL A 59 -9.72 -3.05 9.22
C VAL A 59 -8.20 -3.17 9.29
N GLU A 60 -7.63 -4.26 8.78
CA GLU A 60 -6.18 -4.43 8.69
C GLU A 60 -5.55 -3.32 7.83
N ILE A 61 -6.08 -3.09 6.62
CA ILE A 61 -5.60 -2.04 5.72
C ILE A 61 -5.63 -0.68 6.42
N LYS A 62 -6.74 -0.34 7.08
CA LYS A 62 -6.89 0.93 7.79
C LYS A 62 -5.87 1.10 8.89
N ASN A 63 -5.66 0.09 9.72
CA ASN A 63 -4.66 0.15 10.78
C ASN A 63 -3.26 0.33 10.21
N ALA A 64 -2.90 -0.47 9.20
CA ALA A 64 -1.59 -0.39 8.55
C ALA A 64 -1.32 1.00 7.93
N LEU A 65 -2.32 1.57 7.25
CA LEU A 65 -2.22 2.92 6.68
C LEU A 65 -2.10 4.00 7.77
N VAL A 66 -2.94 3.95 8.80
CA VAL A 66 -2.92 4.92 9.91
C VAL A 66 -1.62 4.88 10.71
N GLU A 67 -1.00 3.71 10.86
CA GLU A 67 0.30 3.59 11.53
C GLU A 67 1.47 4.14 10.69
N ASN A 68 1.36 4.10 9.36
CA ASN A 68 2.45 4.44 8.46
C ASN A 68 2.38 5.84 7.83
N LEU A 69 1.19 6.44 7.77
CA LEU A 69 0.91 7.76 7.19
C LEU A 69 0.87 8.90 8.22
N LYS A 70 1.18 8.62 9.50
CA LYS A 70 1.30 9.63 10.57
C LYS A 70 2.64 10.34 10.57
#